data_AF-A0A9P1BM05-F1
#
_entry.id   AF-A0A9P1BM05-F1
#
_cell.length_a   1.000
_cell.length_b   1.000
_cell.length_c   1.000
_cell.angle_alpha   90.00
_cell.angle_beta   90.00
_cell.angle_gamma   90.00
#
_symmetry.space_group_name_H-M   'P 1'
#
loop_
_entity.id
_entity.type
_entity.pdbx_description
1 polymer ?
#
loop_
_entity_poly.entity_id
_entity_poly.type
_entity_poly.pdbx_seq_one_letter_code
_entity_poly.pdbx_strand_id
1 'polypeptide(L)'
;MAERAIVNGGGSEAPTLLKAMSMSATVPEEAPTSARLSLDDPRMVVAMQILGCSVEDLTCGAPPPPQPRGMADPGKSPRKVVSVVPAARRQELWERKQQNLWREVEAEAKGKRVEKLLKQKFCETVEEPLEGDAKLNALKMRSQAEIQRAIDTEKEKLERIQACAERHDKMQKQVVTRRAEAHEKLVKAMQTRQDLRDAQAIELEENLKRRRKAGRELIAKLKKSFRKVEEYKAETFENWQRVKEEHEEKMRDVTLRREEQLRVEQEELVHEYLEKEARTQERLAEKREKEKERALKGEADYLEKLENSLRQIEAKQAEKEEEFLEALSRQAKARQTVEVQHEEIKAEAKKYWTEKVVPVLEKKREEEEKFQERLRRKAKKSRKPPGPISPRKLKYLQEESQRRIELRSSMDELVQQNLRRLGRGQEFNTDRLLTRIEENNARSDEIHEKRMNRHLQREAIMKEALIEKARVNDELRTMKVLPNPPAESEEKEKESK
;
A
#
# COMPACT_ATOMS: atom_id res chain seq x y z
N MET A 1 58.91 -52.37 -11.66
CA MET A 1 58.44 -53.64 -12.27
C MET A 1 57.23 -54.05 -11.46
N ALA A 2 55.99 -53.90 -11.94
CA ALA A 2 55.35 -54.50 -13.14
C ALA A 2 54.65 -55.82 -12.80
N GLU A 3 53.52 -56.08 -13.47
CA GLU A 3 52.67 -57.29 -13.42
C GLU A 3 51.73 -57.46 -12.20
N ARG A 4 50.58 -58.17 -12.27
CA ARG A 4 49.48 -58.33 -13.27
C ARG A 4 48.42 -59.30 -12.68
N ALA A 5 47.24 -59.41 -13.33
CA ALA A 5 46.06 -60.30 -13.06
C ALA A 5 44.90 -59.59 -12.31
N ILE A 6 43.72 -59.23 -12.89
CA ILE A 6 42.83 -59.73 -13.99
C ILE A 6 41.78 -60.77 -13.50
N VAL A 7 40.54 -60.68 -14.06
CA VAL A 7 39.40 -61.65 -14.08
C VAL A 7 38.31 -61.43 -12.99
N ASN A 8 36.97 -61.43 -13.26
CA ASN A 8 36.12 -61.08 -14.42
C ASN A 8 34.62 -61.05 -14.04
N GLY A 9 33.80 -60.30 -14.79
CA GLY A 9 32.39 -60.62 -15.12
C GLY A 9 31.28 -60.10 -14.19
N GLY A 10 30.12 -59.62 -14.68
CA GLY A 10 29.74 -59.34 -16.08
C GLY A 10 28.25 -59.03 -16.30
N GLY A 11 27.93 -58.21 -17.32
CA GLY A 11 26.59 -57.90 -17.86
C GLY A 11 25.64 -57.07 -16.96
N SER A 12 24.63 -56.34 -17.46
CA SER A 12 24.34 -55.71 -18.77
C SER A 12 23.13 -54.73 -18.58
N GLU A 13 22.53 -53.98 -19.51
CA GLU A 13 22.69 -53.77 -20.97
C GLU A 13 22.00 -52.44 -21.38
N ALA A 14 22.64 -51.54 -22.15
CA ALA A 14 21.95 -50.42 -22.85
C ALA A 14 22.83 -49.69 -23.88
N PRO A 15 22.59 -49.83 -25.20
CA PRO A 15 23.16 -48.98 -26.23
C PRO A 15 22.12 -48.02 -26.87
N THR A 16 22.53 -46.76 -27.06
CA THR A 16 22.19 -45.85 -28.18
C THR A 16 20.79 -45.86 -28.81
N LEU A 17 20.16 -44.68 -28.92
CA LEU A 17 20.16 -43.95 -30.20
C LEU A 17 19.59 -42.52 -30.10
N LEU A 18 20.39 -41.55 -30.53
CA LEU A 18 19.91 -40.26 -31.04
C LEU A 18 19.21 -40.49 -32.38
N LYS A 19 18.03 -39.89 -32.59
CA LYS A 19 17.60 -39.49 -33.94
C LYS A 19 16.69 -38.26 -33.91
N ALA A 20 17.19 -37.18 -34.49
CA ALA A 20 16.43 -35.96 -34.72
C ALA A 20 15.69 -36.03 -36.06
N MET A 21 14.43 -35.57 -36.10
CA MET A 21 13.82 -34.82 -37.20
C MET A 21 12.79 -33.87 -36.53
N SER A 22 12.67 -32.55 -36.76
CA SER A 22 13.02 -31.64 -37.87
C SER A 22 11.76 -31.14 -38.59
N MET A 23 11.43 -29.87 -38.38
CA MET A 23 10.43 -29.04 -39.09
C MET A 23 8.95 -29.45 -38.79
N SER A 24 7.95 -28.57 -38.87
CA SER A 24 7.90 -27.23 -39.49
C SER A 24 6.94 -26.26 -38.78
N ALA A 25 7.39 -25.00 -38.70
CA ALA A 25 6.65 -23.73 -38.74
C ALA A 25 5.10 -23.73 -38.81
N THR A 26 4.49 -22.90 -37.94
CA THR A 26 3.68 -21.74 -38.36
C THR A 26 3.70 -20.65 -37.27
N VAL A 27 3.86 -19.40 -37.71
CA VAL A 27 3.79 -18.16 -36.91
C VAL A 27 2.41 -17.52 -37.15
N PRO A 28 1.81 -16.90 -36.14
CA PRO A 28 1.51 -15.46 -36.18
C PRO A 28 2.08 -14.80 -34.90
N GLU A 29 2.78 -13.65 -34.88
CA GLU A 29 2.77 -12.47 -35.76
C GLU A 29 1.37 -11.92 -36.08
N GLU A 30 0.78 -11.28 -35.07
CA GLU A 30 0.18 -9.96 -35.28
C GLU A 30 0.63 -9.02 -34.14
N ALA A 31 1.39 -7.99 -34.49
CA ALA A 31 1.51 -6.81 -33.64
C ALA A 31 0.17 -6.04 -33.70
N PRO A 32 -0.25 -5.33 -32.63
CA PRO A 32 -1.49 -4.57 -32.65
C PRO A 32 -1.38 -3.37 -33.62
N THR A 33 -1.75 -3.59 -34.87
CA THR A 33 -1.91 -2.53 -35.87
C THR A 33 -2.96 -1.56 -35.39
N SER A 34 -2.57 -0.31 -35.20
CA SER A 34 -3.41 0.90 -35.14
C SER A 34 -4.86 0.67 -34.71
N ALA A 35 -5.16 0.96 -33.44
CA ALA A 35 -6.54 1.06 -32.95
C ALA A 35 -7.31 2.12 -33.77
N ARG A 36 -7.97 1.69 -34.86
CA ARG A 36 -8.95 2.49 -35.57
C ARG A 36 -10.12 2.68 -34.63
N LEU A 37 -10.31 3.92 -34.17
CA LEU A 37 -11.45 4.34 -33.39
C LEU A 37 -12.73 4.00 -34.19
N SER A 38 -13.48 3.00 -33.73
CA SER A 38 -14.69 2.53 -34.41
C SER A 38 -15.81 3.55 -34.23
N LEU A 39 -16.11 4.32 -35.29
CA LEU A 39 -17.17 5.32 -35.28
C LEU A 39 -18.59 4.72 -35.11
N ASP A 40 -18.71 3.40 -35.20
CA ASP A 40 -19.95 2.66 -35.00
C ASP A 40 -20.23 2.29 -33.52
N ASP A 41 -19.31 2.59 -32.58
CA ASP A 41 -19.58 2.42 -31.15
C ASP A 41 -20.45 3.58 -30.61
N PRO A 42 -21.69 3.33 -30.14
CA PRO A 42 -22.58 4.38 -29.63
C PRO A 42 -21.99 5.15 -28.44
N ARG A 43 -21.06 4.57 -27.67
CA ARG A 43 -20.37 5.27 -26.58
C ARG A 43 -19.45 6.36 -27.09
N MET A 44 -18.82 6.15 -28.24
CA MET A 44 -17.92 7.14 -28.86
C MET A 44 -18.71 8.27 -29.51
N VAL A 45 -19.86 7.97 -30.12
CA VAL A 45 -20.80 9.00 -30.63
C VAL A 45 -21.25 9.93 -29.51
N VAL A 46 -21.66 9.39 -28.35
CA VAL A 46 -22.03 10.19 -27.17
C VAL A 46 -20.85 11.02 -26.64
N ALA A 47 -19.64 10.45 -26.58
CA ALA A 47 -18.45 11.18 -26.14
C ALA A 47 -18.12 12.36 -27.06
N MET A 48 -18.19 12.19 -28.39
CA MET A 48 -17.99 13.28 -29.35
C MET A 48 -19.06 14.37 -29.21
N GLN A 49 -20.33 13.98 -28.98
CA GLN A 49 -21.43 14.91 -28.81
C GLN A 49 -21.35 15.74 -27.52
N ILE A 50 -20.80 15.16 -26.43
CA ILE A 50 -20.51 15.86 -25.18
C ILE A 50 -19.32 16.83 -25.33
N LEU A 51 -18.30 16.45 -26.12
CA LEU A 51 -17.11 17.26 -26.36
C LEU A 51 -17.31 18.33 -27.45
N GLY A 52 -18.40 18.26 -28.22
CA GLY A 52 -18.71 19.22 -29.29
C GLY A 52 -17.87 19.05 -30.56
N CYS A 53 -17.24 17.87 -30.76
CA CYS A 53 -16.43 17.58 -31.94
C CYS A 53 -17.27 16.87 -33.02
N SER A 54 -17.14 17.30 -34.27
CA SER A 54 -17.78 16.65 -35.42
C SER A 54 -16.86 15.57 -36.04
N VAL A 55 -17.44 14.70 -36.87
CA VAL A 55 -16.68 13.67 -37.60
C VAL A 55 -15.72 14.28 -38.63
N GLU A 56 -16.03 15.50 -39.10
CA GLU A 56 -15.21 16.26 -40.06
C GLU A 56 -13.91 16.79 -39.41
N ASP A 57 -13.95 17.11 -38.11
CA ASP A 57 -12.79 17.61 -37.35
C ASP A 57 -11.67 16.54 -37.19
N LEU A 58 -12.00 15.26 -37.29
CA LEU A 58 -11.06 14.14 -37.10
C LEU A 58 -10.35 13.66 -38.37
N THR A 59 -10.69 14.21 -39.55
CA THR A 59 -10.21 13.70 -40.85
C THR A 59 -9.34 14.67 -41.67
N CYS A 60 -9.17 15.92 -41.22
CA CYS A 60 -8.35 16.92 -41.94
C CYS A 60 -6.87 16.92 -41.50
N GLY A 61 -6.04 16.15 -42.21
CA GLY A 61 -4.59 16.17 -42.05
C GLY A 61 -3.90 17.33 -42.77
N ALA A 62 -3.87 18.54 -42.18
CA ALA A 62 -2.82 19.57 -42.33
C ALA A 62 -3.16 20.84 -41.53
N PRO A 63 -2.25 21.39 -40.68
CA PRO A 63 -2.51 22.65 -39.98
C PRO A 63 -2.23 23.88 -40.88
N PRO A 64 -3.12 24.88 -40.94
CA PRO A 64 -2.79 26.18 -41.50
C PRO A 64 -1.86 26.98 -40.56
N PRO A 65 -1.05 27.92 -41.08
CA PRO A 65 -0.07 28.66 -40.27
C PRO A 65 -0.75 29.66 -39.31
N PRO A 66 -0.16 29.91 -38.11
CA PRO A 66 -0.77 30.79 -37.12
C PRO A 66 -0.63 32.27 -37.49
N GLN A 67 -1.75 33.01 -37.47
CA GLN A 67 -1.75 34.48 -37.46
C GLN A 67 -1.69 35.01 -36.01
N PRO A 68 -1.16 36.24 -35.80
CA PRO A 68 -0.60 36.63 -34.51
C PRO A 68 -1.63 36.99 -33.44
N ARG A 69 -1.21 36.81 -32.18
CA ARG A 69 -1.96 37.19 -30.97
C ARG A 69 -2.28 38.69 -30.96
N GLY A 70 -3.57 39.03 -31.05
CA GLY A 70 -4.10 40.35 -30.67
C GLY A 70 -4.81 40.26 -29.33
N MET A 71 -4.46 41.12 -28.36
CA MET A 71 -5.20 41.24 -27.10
C MET A 71 -6.61 41.75 -27.36
N ALA A 72 -7.61 41.14 -26.70
CA ALA A 72 -9.00 41.60 -26.74
C ALA A 72 -9.39 42.23 -25.40
N ASP A 73 -9.45 43.56 -25.38
CA ASP A 73 -10.08 44.34 -24.31
C ASP A 73 -11.61 44.13 -24.31
N PRO A 74 -12.27 44.09 -23.13
CA PRO A 74 -13.71 43.89 -23.06
C PRO A 74 -14.48 45.21 -23.22
N GLY A 75 -14.96 45.51 -24.42
CA GLY A 75 -16.04 46.49 -24.57
C GLY A 75 -16.26 47.13 -25.93
N LYS A 76 -17.29 46.67 -26.65
CA LYS A 76 -18.26 47.53 -27.38
C LYS A 76 -19.48 46.73 -27.86
N SER A 77 -20.65 47.35 -27.67
CA SER A 77 -21.95 46.87 -28.17
C SER A 77 -22.07 47.05 -29.70
N PRO A 78 -22.74 46.13 -30.42
CA PRO A 78 -23.06 46.32 -31.83
C PRO A 78 -24.28 47.22 -31.98
N ARG A 79 -24.09 48.45 -32.46
CA ARG A 79 -25.17 49.28 -33.00
C ARG A 79 -25.34 49.02 -34.50
N LYS A 80 -26.48 48.47 -34.90
CA LYS A 80 -26.95 48.57 -36.31
C LYS A 80 -27.19 50.05 -36.62
N VAL A 81 -26.41 50.61 -37.55
CA VAL A 81 -26.65 51.94 -38.12
C VAL A 81 -27.39 51.76 -39.44
N VAL A 82 -28.66 52.17 -39.48
CA VAL A 82 -29.40 52.34 -40.74
C VAL A 82 -29.15 53.77 -41.22
N SER A 83 -28.36 53.93 -42.27
CA SER A 83 -28.06 55.23 -42.87
C SER A 83 -29.16 55.66 -43.84
N VAL A 84 -30.07 56.52 -43.41
CA VAL A 84 -31.01 57.22 -44.31
C VAL A 84 -30.47 58.61 -44.62
N VAL A 85 -30.37 58.93 -45.91
CA VAL A 85 -29.59 60.05 -46.48
C VAL A 85 -30.21 61.43 -46.18
N PRO A 86 -29.53 62.33 -45.43
CA PRO A 86 -30.03 63.69 -45.18
C PRO A 86 -29.76 64.69 -46.33
N ALA A 87 -28.97 64.32 -47.33
CA ALA A 87 -28.52 65.22 -48.40
C ALA A 87 -29.62 65.53 -49.43
N ALA A 88 -30.28 64.51 -49.97
CA ALA A 88 -31.30 64.66 -51.01
C ALA A 88 -32.44 65.62 -50.61
N ARG A 89 -32.94 65.50 -49.38
CA ARG A 89 -34.02 66.35 -48.84
C ARG A 89 -33.62 67.82 -48.69
N ARG A 90 -32.32 68.11 -48.60
CA ARG A 90 -31.79 69.48 -48.48
C ARG A 90 -31.69 70.15 -49.86
N GLN A 91 -31.47 69.36 -50.91
CA GLN A 91 -31.38 69.80 -52.30
C GLN A 91 -32.77 70.13 -52.87
N GLU A 92 -33.77 69.27 -52.64
CA GLU A 92 -35.18 69.48 -53.05
C GLU A 92 -35.79 70.76 -52.45
N LEU A 93 -35.45 71.10 -51.20
CA LEU A 93 -35.89 72.34 -50.55
C LEU A 93 -35.23 73.60 -51.15
N TRP A 94 -34.00 73.49 -51.65
CA TRP A 94 -33.29 74.61 -52.28
C TRP A 94 -33.87 74.91 -53.68
N GLU A 95 -34.15 73.87 -54.46
CA GLU A 95 -34.79 73.98 -55.78
C GLU A 95 -36.20 74.58 -55.71
N ARG A 96 -37.04 74.17 -54.74
CA ARG A 96 -38.34 74.81 -54.50
C ARG A 96 -38.22 76.28 -54.11
N LYS A 97 -37.19 76.66 -53.36
CA LYS A 97 -36.97 78.05 -52.93
C LYS A 97 -36.49 78.93 -54.09
N GLN A 98 -35.65 78.39 -54.99
CA GLN A 98 -35.33 79.01 -56.28
C GLN A 98 -36.59 79.28 -57.10
N GLN A 99 -37.42 78.25 -57.35
CA GLN A 99 -38.62 78.39 -58.19
C GLN A 99 -39.64 79.42 -57.67
N ASN A 100 -39.80 79.56 -56.37
CA ASN A 100 -40.69 80.59 -55.80
C ASN A 100 -40.16 82.01 -56.00
N LEU A 101 -38.85 82.24 -55.85
CA LEU A 101 -38.23 83.56 -56.09
C LEU A 101 -38.39 84.00 -57.55
N TRP A 102 -38.26 83.08 -58.52
CA TRP A 102 -38.51 83.39 -59.93
C TRP A 102 -39.96 83.85 -60.18
N ARG A 103 -40.97 83.23 -59.53
CA ARG A 103 -42.37 83.67 -59.63
C ARG A 103 -42.62 85.03 -58.99
N GLU A 104 -41.98 85.34 -57.87
CA GLU A 104 -42.12 86.64 -57.19
C GLU A 104 -41.55 87.77 -58.07
N VAL A 105 -40.39 87.55 -58.70
CA VAL A 105 -39.80 88.51 -59.65
C VAL A 105 -40.67 88.69 -60.90
N GLU A 106 -41.23 87.62 -61.48
CA GLU A 106 -42.17 87.72 -62.61
C GLU A 106 -43.48 88.45 -62.26
N ALA A 107 -43.92 88.38 -61.00
CA ALA A 107 -45.10 89.09 -60.53
C ALA A 107 -44.82 90.59 -60.33
N GLU A 108 -43.69 90.97 -59.72
CA GLU A 108 -43.34 92.39 -59.54
C GLU A 108 -42.99 93.07 -60.86
N ALA A 109 -42.37 92.37 -61.82
CA ALA A 109 -42.04 92.90 -63.14
C ALA A 109 -43.27 93.31 -63.99
N LYS A 110 -44.45 92.74 -63.70
CA LYS A 110 -45.72 93.08 -64.38
C LYS A 110 -46.51 94.21 -63.69
N GLY A 111 -46.07 94.66 -62.51
CA GLY A 111 -46.89 95.49 -61.60
C GLY A 111 -46.71 97.02 -61.68
N LYS A 112 -45.73 97.55 -62.43
CA LYS A 112 -45.42 99.00 -62.42
C LYS A 112 -45.11 99.56 -63.81
N ARG A 113 -46.12 100.14 -64.47
CA ARG A 113 -45.92 101.08 -65.60
C ARG A 113 -46.54 102.43 -65.26
N VAL A 114 -45.75 103.49 -65.41
CA VAL A 114 -46.02 104.84 -64.89
C VAL A 114 -46.46 105.76 -66.03
N GLU A 115 -47.71 106.24 -66.01
CA GLU A 115 -48.22 107.39 -66.76
C GLU A 115 -49.46 107.97 -66.03
N LYS A 116 -49.80 109.26 -66.04
CA LYS A 116 -49.08 110.49 -66.38
C LYS A 116 -49.78 111.66 -65.65
N LEU A 117 -49.02 112.52 -64.98
CA LEU A 117 -49.51 113.73 -64.30
C LEU A 117 -48.94 114.93 -65.06
N LEU A 118 -49.77 115.82 -65.63
CA LEU A 118 -49.49 117.23 -65.99
C LEU A 118 -50.45 117.76 -67.08
N LYS A 119 -51.23 118.82 -66.75
CA LYS A 119 -51.29 120.10 -67.48
C LYS A 119 -52.28 121.06 -66.80
N GLN A 120 -51.90 122.33 -66.69
CA GLN A 120 -52.67 123.40 -66.06
C GLN A 120 -52.29 124.75 -66.72
N LYS A 121 -53.24 125.71 -66.75
CA LYS A 121 -53.06 127.16 -67.02
C LYS A 121 -52.86 127.55 -68.50
N PHE A 122 -53.29 128.72 -68.98
CA PHE A 122 -54.33 129.70 -68.55
C PHE A 122 -54.76 130.50 -69.80
N CYS A 123 -55.84 131.29 -69.72
CA CYS A 123 -56.27 132.18 -70.83
C CYS A 123 -55.56 133.55 -70.79
N GLU A 124 -55.38 134.16 -71.95
CA GLU A 124 -54.94 135.55 -72.15
C GLU A 124 -56.01 136.35 -72.91
N THR A 125 -56.22 137.61 -72.52
CA THR A 125 -56.82 138.70 -73.33
C THR A 125 -56.50 140.05 -72.70
N VAL A 126 -56.08 141.03 -73.51
CA VAL A 126 -56.38 142.49 -73.47
C VAL A 126 -55.49 143.22 -74.47
N GLU A 127 -56.09 144.12 -75.26
CA GLU A 127 -55.64 145.48 -75.69
C GLU A 127 -56.84 146.04 -76.50
N GLU A 128 -57.56 147.09 -76.05
CA GLU A 128 -57.26 148.55 -76.19
C GLU A 128 -57.23 149.04 -77.66
N PRO A 129 -57.54 150.32 -77.99
CA PRO A 129 -57.48 151.57 -77.18
C PRO A 129 -58.84 152.36 -77.12
N LEU A 130 -59.02 153.54 -76.48
CA LEU A 130 -58.14 154.41 -75.64
C LEU A 130 -58.98 155.25 -74.62
N GLU A 131 -58.33 156.25 -74.00
CA GLU A 131 -58.89 157.48 -73.41
C GLU A 131 -59.69 157.34 -72.09
N GLY A 132 -60.22 158.40 -71.46
CA GLY A 132 -59.96 159.85 -71.64
C GLY A 132 -59.66 160.56 -70.30
N ASP A 133 -59.79 161.88 -70.24
CA ASP A 133 -59.40 162.74 -69.11
C ASP A 133 -60.34 162.71 -67.88
N ALA A 134 -60.42 161.56 -67.21
CA ALA A 134 -61.03 161.43 -65.87
C ALA A 134 -60.24 160.53 -64.90
N LYS A 135 -58.96 160.25 -65.19
CA LYS A 135 -58.25 159.05 -64.66
C LYS A 135 -57.61 159.16 -63.27
N LEU A 136 -57.39 160.35 -62.68
CA LEU A 136 -56.53 160.45 -61.48
C LEU A 136 -57.15 159.90 -60.18
N ASN A 137 -58.44 160.14 -59.91
CA ASN A 137 -59.08 159.71 -58.65
C ASN A 137 -59.53 158.24 -58.66
N ALA A 138 -59.82 157.66 -59.83
CA ALA A 138 -60.23 156.26 -59.96
C ALA A 138 -59.09 155.27 -59.64
N LEU A 139 -57.83 155.65 -59.90
CA LEU A 139 -56.67 154.77 -59.70
C LEU A 139 -56.38 154.48 -58.22
N LYS A 140 -56.47 155.50 -57.35
CA LYS A 140 -56.19 155.35 -55.91
C LYS A 140 -57.12 154.35 -55.23
N MET A 141 -58.43 154.47 -55.48
CA MET A 141 -59.44 153.58 -54.89
C MET A 141 -59.31 152.12 -55.37
N ARG A 142 -58.87 151.87 -56.63
CA ARG A 142 -58.56 150.52 -57.10
C ARG A 142 -57.35 149.92 -56.38
N SER A 143 -56.27 150.68 -56.22
CA SER A 143 -55.04 150.17 -55.58
C SER A 143 -55.26 149.71 -54.12
N GLN A 144 -56.04 150.44 -53.31
CA GLN A 144 -56.38 150.00 -51.94
C GLN A 144 -57.24 148.73 -51.93
N ALA A 145 -58.21 148.60 -52.82
CA ALA A 145 -59.07 147.41 -52.90
C ALA A 145 -58.29 146.15 -53.31
N GLU A 146 -57.25 146.28 -54.14
CA GLU A 146 -56.39 145.18 -54.57
C GLU A 146 -55.44 144.71 -53.45
N ILE A 147 -54.84 145.65 -52.70
CA ILE A 147 -54.01 145.32 -51.53
C ILE A 147 -54.82 144.55 -50.48
N GLN A 148 -56.06 144.94 -50.22
CA GLN A 148 -56.88 144.26 -49.21
C GLN A 148 -57.21 142.81 -49.61
N ARG A 149 -57.53 142.55 -50.89
CA ARG A 149 -57.73 141.18 -51.40
C ARG A 149 -56.46 140.32 -51.32
N ALA A 150 -55.29 140.90 -51.51
CA ALA A 150 -54.02 140.19 -51.36
C ALA A 150 -53.80 139.73 -49.90
N ILE A 151 -54.12 140.59 -48.92
CA ILE A 151 -54.03 140.25 -47.49
C ILE A 151 -54.98 139.11 -47.11
N ASP A 152 -56.24 139.18 -47.55
CA ASP A 152 -57.23 138.17 -47.17
C ASP A 152 -56.99 136.82 -47.85
N THR A 153 -56.45 136.81 -49.09
CA THR A 153 -56.00 135.57 -49.74
C THR A 153 -54.73 134.96 -49.13
N GLU A 154 -53.83 135.76 -48.54
CA GLU A 154 -52.71 135.24 -47.73
C GLU A 154 -53.19 134.60 -46.41
N LYS A 155 -54.18 135.21 -45.73
CA LYS A 155 -54.79 134.62 -44.52
C LYS A 155 -55.44 133.27 -44.83
N GLU A 156 -56.24 133.17 -45.89
CA GLU A 156 -56.84 131.90 -46.31
C GLU A 156 -55.78 130.81 -46.60
N LYS A 157 -54.62 131.17 -47.20
CA LYS A 157 -53.53 130.21 -47.41
C LYS A 157 -52.96 129.72 -46.08
N LEU A 158 -52.73 130.62 -45.13
CA LEU A 158 -52.19 130.26 -43.81
C LEU A 158 -53.14 129.35 -43.03
N GLU A 159 -54.45 129.64 -43.04
CA GLU A 159 -55.46 128.77 -42.42
C GLU A 159 -55.52 127.39 -43.09
N ARG A 160 -55.43 127.31 -44.42
CA ARG A 160 -55.37 126.03 -45.15
C ARG A 160 -54.10 125.22 -44.81
N ILE A 161 -52.96 125.89 -44.62
CA ILE A 161 -51.70 125.26 -44.20
C ILE A 161 -51.81 124.72 -42.77
N GLN A 162 -52.33 125.52 -41.83
CA GLN A 162 -52.56 125.10 -40.44
C GLN A 162 -53.53 123.91 -40.36
N ALA A 163 -54.66 123.96 -41.08
CA ALA A 163 -55.61 122.85 -41.17
C ALA A 163 -55.01 121.57 -41.78
N CYS A 164 -54.05 121.68 -42.71
CA CYS A 164 -53.29 120.53 -43.20
C CYS A 164 -52.31 119.98 -42.16
N ALA A 165 -51.59 120.84 -41.45
CA ALA A 165 -50.65 120.44 -40.40
C ALA A 165 -51.38 119.69 -39.27
N GLU A 166 -52.53 120.20 -38.80
CA GLU A 166 -53.34 119.50 -37.80
C GLU A 166 -53.82 118.11 -38.24
N ARG A 167 -54.21 117.96 -39.52
CA ARG A 167 -54.62 116.66 -40.07
C ARG A 167 -53.44 115.69 -40.10
N HIS A 168 -52.25 116.17 -40.46
CA HIS A 168 -51.03 115.37 -40.43
C HIS A 168 -50.70 114.92 -39.00
N ASP A 169 -50.71 115.82 -38.02
CA ASP A 169 -50.47 115.50 -36.61
C ASP A 169 -51.49 114.52 -36.03
N LYS A 170 -52.79 114.68 -36.34
CA LYS A 170 -53.84 113.74 -35.94
C LYS A 170 -53.60 112.35 -36.54
N MET A 171 -53.20 112.26 -37.82
CA MET A 171 -52.85 111.00 -38.49
C MET A 171 -51.60 110.36 -37.86
N GLN A 172 -50.56 111.15 -37.61
CA GLN A 172 -49.30 110.68 -37.04
C GLN A 172 -49.49 110.13 -35.62
N LYS A 173 -50.32 110.79 -34.79
CA LYS A 173 -50.73 110.27 -33.47
C LYS A 173 -51.45 108.93 -33.57
N GLN A 174 -52.38 108.76 -34.53
CA GLN A 174 -53.06 107.47 -34.77
C GLN A 174 -52.11 106.37 -35.28
N VAL A 175 -51.08 106.70 -36.05
CA VAL A 175 -50.06 105.72 -36.47
C VAL A 175 -49.21 105.29 -35.28
N VAL A 176 -48.85 106.20 -34.37
CA VAL A 176 -48.09 105.88 -33.15
C VAL A 176 -48.90 104.99 -32.20
N THR A 177 -50.17 105.29 -31.94
CA THR A 177 -51.01 104.43 -31.07
C THR A 177 -51.21 103.04 -31.66
N ARG A 178 -51.53 102.92 -32.96
CA ARG A 178 -51.64 101.62 -33.64
C ARG A 178 -50.35 100.82 -33.60
N ARG A 179 -49.17 101.47 -33.71
CA ARG A 179 -47.87 100.80 -33.56
C ARG A 179 -47.62 100.32 -32.13
N ALA A 180 -47.98 101.12 -31.13
CA ALA A 180 -47.87 100.74 -29.72
C ALA A 180 -48.77 99.53 -29.38
N GLU A 181 -50.05 99.56 -29.77
CA GLU A 181 -50.97 98.44 -29.59
C GLU A 181 -50.52 97.16 -30.30
N ALA A 182 -49.97 97.27 -31.52
CA ALA A 182 -49.44 96.14 -32.26
C ALA A 182 -48.20 95.53 -31.57
N HIS A 183 -47.31 96.38 -31.04
CA HIS A 183 -46.14 95.94 -30.28
C HIS A 183 -46.54 95.26 -28.96
N GLU A 184 -47.50 95.82 -28.23
CA GLU A 184 -48.00 95.22 -26.98
C GLU A 184 -48.64 93.85 -27.22
N LYS A 185 -49.45 93.71 -28.27
CA LYS A 185 -50.03 92.42 -28.70
C LYS A 185 -48.95 91.41 -29.07
N LEU A 186 -47.88 91.84 -29.75
CA LEU A 186 -46.74 90.98 -30.10
C LEU A 186 -45.99 90.51 -28.85
N VAL A 187 -45.71 91.40 -27.89
CA VAL A 187 -45.04 91.04 -26.62
C VAL A 187 -45.88 90.04 -25.83
N LYS A 188 -47.19 90.25 -25.67
CA LYS A 188 -48.11 89.31 -25.00
C LYS A 188 -48.18 87.96 -25.72
N ALA A 189 -48.15 87.95 -27.05
CA ALA A 189 -48.10 86.71 -27.84
C ALA A 189 -46.75 85.97 -27.73
N MET A 190 -45.63 86.70 -27.53
CA MET A 190 -44.33 86.08 -27.26
C MET A 190 -44.26 85.51 -25.85
N GLN A 191 -44.74 86.23 -24.83
CA GLN A 191 -44.78 85.77 -23.44
C GLN A 191 -45.62 84.50 -23.30
N THR A 192 -46.86 84.50 -23.76
CA THR A 192 -47.72 83.29 -23.70
C THR A 192 -47.13 82.08 -24.45
N ARG A 193 -46.35 82.31 -25.52
CA ARG A 193 -45.62 81.26 -26.23
C ARG A 193 -44.35 80.79 -25.51
N GLN A 194 -43.73 81.65 -24.71
CA GLN A 194 -42.63 81.32 -23.81
C GLN A 194 -43.15 80.45 -22.66
N ASP A 195 -44.18 80.91 -21.95
CA ASP A 195 -44.80 80.24 -20.80
C ASP A 195 -45.27 78.81 -21.17
N LEU A 196 -45.87 78.65 -22.36
CA LEU A 196 -46.34 77.36 -22.84
C LEU A 196 -45.19 76.41 -23.21
N ARG A 197 -44.04 76.92 -23.64
CA ARG A 197 -42.83 76.10 -23.84
C ARG A 197 -42.19 75.69 -22.52
N ASP A 198 -42.16 76.59 -21.55
CA ASP A 198 -41.58 76.32 -20.23
C ASP A 198 -42.45 75.32 -19.45
N ALA A 199 -43.78 75.43 -19.54
CA ALA A 199 -44.72 74.42 -19.03
C ALA A 199 -44.51 73.03 -19.69
N GLN A 200 -44.35 72.97 -21.02
CA GLN A 200 -44.05 71.72 -21.73
C GLN A 200 -42.68 71.14 -21.32
N ALA A 201 -41.67 71.98 -21.08
CA ALA A 201 -40.35 71.55 -20.62
C ALA A 201 -40.41 70.94 -19.21
N ILE A 202 -41.17 71.56 -18.29
CA ILE A 202 -41.40 71.05 -16.93
C ILE A 202 -42.13 69.70 -16.99
N GLU A 203 -43.20 69.58 -17.78
CA GLU A 203 -43.96 68.33 -17.90
C GLU A 203 -43.10 67.19 -18.46
N LEU A 204 -42.26 67.47 -19.46
CA LEU A 204 -41.30 66.50 -20.01
C LEU A 204 -40.25 66.09 -18.96
N GLU A 205 -39.73 67.03 -18.17
CA GLU A 205 -38.75 66.73 -17.13
C GLU A 205 -39.37 65.89 -15.99
N GLU A 206 -40.61 66.18 -15.59
CA GLU A 206 -41.37 65.36 -14.64
C GLU A 206 -41.61 63.94 -15.17
N ASN A 207 -42.05 63.81 -16.42
CA ASN A 207 -42.26 62.51 -17.04
C ASN A 207 -40.96 61.70 -17.15
N LEU A 208 -39.83 62.34 -17.42
CA LEU A 208 -38.50 61.72 -17.35
C LEU A 208 -38.12 61.32 -15.92
N LYS A 209 -38.40 62.16 -14.91
CA LYS A 209 -38.20 61.83 -13.48
C LYS A 209 -39.05 60.63 -13.05
N ARG A 210 -40.33 60.57 -13.45
CA ARG A 210 -41.25 59.43 -13.20
C ARG A 210 -40.73 58.14 -13.86
N ARG A 211 -40.36 58.19 -15.14
CA ARG A 211 -39.74 57.04 -15.85
C ARG A 211 -38.45 56.55 -15.18
N ARG A 212 -37.57 57.46 -14.72
CA ARG A 212 -36.35 57.12 -13.97
C ARG A 212 -36.62 56.51 -12.59
N LYS A 213 -37.70 56.89 -11.90
CA LYS A 213 -38.14 56.24 -10.65
C LYS A 213 -38.64 54.83 -10.92
N ALA A 214 -39.61 54.66 -11.83
CA ALA A 214 -40.14 53.36 -12.22
C ALA A 214 -39.06 52.39 -12.73
N GLY A 215 -38.09 52.86 -13.51
CA GLY A 215 -36.95 52.06 -13.96
C GLY A 215 -36.05 51.58 -12.80
N ARG A 216 -35.79 52.44 -11.79
CA ARG A 216 -35.03 52.05 -10.59
C ARG A 216 -35.81 51.06 -9.73
N GLU A 217 -37.12 51.22 -9.58
CA GLU A 217 -37.99 50.28 -8.88
C GLU A 217 -38.04 48.91 -9.57
N LEU A 218 -38.10 48.87 -10.91
CA LEU A 218 -38.04 47.63 -11.68
C LEU A 218 -36.68 46.94 -11.50
N ILE A 219 -35.56 47.67 -11.57
CA ILE A 219 -34.23 47.14 -11.31
C ILE A 219 -34.10 46.62 -9.87
N ALA A 220 -34.68 47.31 -8.88
CA ALA A 220 -34.68 46.86 -7.49
C ALA A 220 -35.50 45.57 -7.31
N LYS A 221 -36.66 45.45 -7.96
CA LYS A 221 -37.48 44.22 -7.99
C LYS A 221 -36.72 43.07 -8.64
N LEU A 222 -36.10 43.30 -9.80
CA LEU A 222 -35.27 42.30 -10.50
C LEU A 222 -34.07 41.84 -9.64
N LYS A 223 -33.34 42.78 -9.02
CA LYS A 223 -32.25 42.43 -8.08
C LYS A 223 -32.76 41.62 -6.89
N LYS A 224 -33.95 41.92 -6.36
CA LYS A 224 -34.56 41.15 -5.27
C LYS A 224 -34.99 39.74 -5.71
N SER A 225 -35.48 39.55 -6.93
CA SER A 225 -35.76 38.21 -7.47
C SER A 225 -34.48 37.42 -7.78
N PHE A 226 -33.42 38.06 -8.29
CA PHE A 226 -32.13 37.39 -8.50
C PHE A 226 -31.54 36.90 -7.18
N ARG A 227 -31.50 37.75 -6.14
CA ARG A 227 -31.04 37.34 -4.80
C ARG A 227 -31.80 36.14 -4.24
N LYS A 228 -33.14 36.13 -4.37
CA LYS A 228 -33.95 34.96 -3.96
C LYS A 228 -33.61 33.67 -4.72
N VAL A 229 -33.24 33.77 -5.99
CA VAL A 229 -32.80 32.62 -6.79
C VAL A 229 -31.38 32.19 -6.42
N GLU A 230 -30.51 33.12 -6.06
CA GLU A 230 -29.16 32.85 -5.54
C GLU A 230 -29.22 32.21 -4.14
N GLU A 231 -30.06 32.74 -3.23
CA GLU A 231 -30.38 32.19 -1.91
C GLU A 231 -30.91 30.75 -2.04
N TYR A 232 -31.94 30.52 -2.87
CA TYR A 232 -32.47 29.17 -3.11
C TYR A 232 -31.42 28.22 -3.69
N LYS A 233 -30.57 28.67 -4.63
CA LYS A 233 -29.47 27.85 -5.16
C LYS A 233 -28.46 27.49 -4.09
N ALA A 234 -28.08 28.44 -3.23
CA ALA A 234 -27.19 28.18 -2.11
C ALA A 234 -27.79 27.16 -1.14
N GLU A 235 -29.07 27.32 -0.75
CA GLU A 235 -29.79 26.36 0.09
C GLU A 235 -29.84 24.95 -0.54
N THR A 236 -30.13 24.84 -1.84
CA THR A 236 -30.12 23.52 -2.52
C THR A 236 -28.72 22.91 -2.60
N PHE A 237 -27.68 23.73 -2.74
CA PHE A 237 -26.29 23.26 -2.77
C PHE A 237 -25.80 22.80 -1.39
N GLU A 238 -26.07 23.56 -0.33
CA GLU A 238 -25.78 23.16 1.05
C GLU A 238 -26.51 21.87 1.44
N ASN A 239 -27.80 21.76 1.10
CA ASN A 239 -28.57 20.54 1.38
C ASN A 239 -28.02 19.34 0.60
N TRP A 240 -27.60 19.52 -0.66
CA TRP A 240 -26.94 18.47 -1.43
C TRP A 240 -25.57 18.08 -0.83
N GLN A 241 -24.78 19.05 -0.35
CA GLN A 241 -23.53 18.77 0.35
C GLN A 241 -23.76 17.97 1.63
N ARG A 242 -24.73 18.35 2.48
CA ARG A 242 -25.07 17.59 3.71
C ARG A 242 -25.50 16.15 3.39
N VAL A 243 -26.38 15.96 2.41
CA VAL A 243 -26.80 14.61 1.98
C VAL A 243 -25.62 13.78 1.45
N LYS A 244 -24.66 14.42 0.74
CA LYS A 244 -23.44 13.76 0.28
C LYS A 244 -22.52 13.39 1.45
N GLU A 245 -22.33 14.28 2.42
CA GLU A 245 -21.53 14.03 3.64
C GLU A 245 -22.14 12.91 4.49
N GLU A 246 -23.46 12.94 4.74
CA GLU A 246 -24.18 11.86 5.42
C GLU A 246 -24.06 10.52 4.68
N HIS A 247 -24.07 10.53 3.34
CA HIS A 247 -23.91 9.31 2.55
C HIS A 247 -22.47 8.79 2.63
N GLU A 248 -21.46 9.65 2.55
CA GLU A 248 -20.06 9.27 2.74
C GLU A 248 -19.81 8.74 4.16
N GLU A 249 -20.41 9.34 5.19
CA GLU A 249 -20.34 8.86 6.57
C GLU A 249 -20.98 7.47 6.70
N LYS A 250 -22.19 7.26 6.18
CA LYS A 250 -22.86 5.94 6.17
C LYS A 250 -22.03 4.88 5.41
N MET A 251 -21.35 5.24 4.33
CA MET A 251 -20.45 4.32 3.61
C MET A 251 -19.16 4.01 4.38
N ARG A 252 -18.60 4.99 5.12
CA ARG A 252 -17.48 4.76 6.04
C ARG A 252 -17.88 3.84 7.19
N ASP A 253 -19.05 4.05 7.78
CA ASP A 253 -19.64 3.17 8.80
C ASP A 253 -19.79 1.71 8.32
N VAL A 254 -20.30 1.51 7.10
CA VAL A 254 -20.45 0.17 6.52
C VAL A 254 -19.09 -0.49 6.24
N THR A 255 -18.09 0.27 5.79
CA THR A 255 -16.74 -0.27 5.58
C THR A 255 -16.06 -0.60 6.90
N LEU A 256 -16.15 0.26 7.92
CA LEU A 256 -15.61 0.00 9.26
C LEU A 256 -16.25 -1.24 9.90
N ARG A 257 -17.58 -1.39 9.87
CA ARG A 257 -18.25 -2.60 10.40
C ARG A 257 -17.81 -3.88 9.67
N ARG A 258 -17.57 -3.80 8.36
CA ARG A 258 -17.05 -4.94 7.59
C ARG A 258 -15.60 -5.25 7.92
N GLU A 259 -14.76 -4.24 8.13
CA GLU A 259 -13.38 -4.41 8.60
C GLU A 259 -13.34 -5.00 10.01
N GLU A 260 -14.21 -4.56 10.91
CA GLU A 260 -14.37 -5.15 12.26
C GLU A 260 -14.83 -6.60 12.20
N GLN A 261 -15.82 -6.94 11.38
CA GLN A 261 -16.27 -8.33 11.16
C GLN A 261 -15.12 -9.21 10.65
N LEU A 262 -14.40 -8.78 9.60
CA LEU A 262 -13.23 -9.49 9.08
C LEU A 262 -12.11 -9.63 10.12
N ARG A 263 -11.94 -8.64 11.02
CA ARG A 263 -10.97 -8.70 12.11
C ARG A 263 -11.37 -9.74 13.16
N VAL A 264 -12.65 -9.80 13.53
CA VAL A 264 -13.19 -10.80 14.46
C VAL A 264 -13.08 -12.21 13.86
N GLU A 265 -13.45 -12.41 12.59
CA GLU A 265 -13.28 -13.70 11.89
C GLU A 265 -11.80 -14.15 11.85
N GLN A 266 -10.87 -13.21 11.66
CA GLN A 266 -9.43 -13.50 11.73
C GLN A 266 -8.95 -13.81 13.16
N GLU A 267 -9.43 -13.10 14.17
CA GLU A 267 -9.14 -13.36 15.58
C GLU A 267 -9.66 -14.75 16.00
N GLU A 268 -10.88 -15.12 15.60
CA GLU A 268 -11.47 -16.45 15.83
C GLU A 268 -10.67 -17.56 15.13
N LEU A 269 -10.29 -17.37 13.87
CA LEU A 269 -9.46 -18.34 13.12
C LEU A 269 -8.09 -18.55 13.79
N VAL A 270 -7.46 -17.47 14.27
CA VAL A 270 -6.20 -17.54 15.01
C VAL A 270 -6.39 -18.24 16.37
N HIS A 271 -7.47 -17.95 17.08
CA HIS A 271 -7.80 -18.65 18.34
C HIS A 271 -8.04 -20.15 18.13
N GLU A 272 -8.78 -20.56 17.09
CA GLU A 272 -8.93 -21.97 16.73
C GLU A 272 -7.59 -22.63 16.39
N TYR A 273 -6.71 -21.93 15.66
CA TYR A 273 -5.39 -22.46 15.32
C TYR A 273 -4.52 -22.68 16.57
N LEU A 274 -4.47 -21.70 17.46
CA LEU A 274 -3.74 -21.78 18.72
C LEU A 274 -4.31 -22.87 19.65
N GLU A 275 -5.63 -23.05 19.69
CA GLU A 275 -6.25 -24.13 20.47
C GLU A 275 -5.92 -25.51 19.88
N LYS A 276 -5.95 -25.65 18.55
CA LYS A 276 -5.52 -26.88 17.86
C LYS A 276 -4.04 -27.16 18.14
N GLU A 277 -3.19 -26.15 18.10
CA GLU A 277 -1.76 -26.29 18.43
C GLU A 277 -1.58 -26.73 19.89
N ALA A 278 -2.18 -26.03 20.86
CA ALA A 278 -2.13 -26.38 22.29
C ALA A 278 -2.56 -27.83 22.54
N ARG A 279 -3.71 -28.25 21.98
CA ARG A 279 -4.20 -29.65 22.06
C ARG A 279 -3.22 -30.66 21.44
N THR A 280 -2.44 -30.29 20.42
CA THR A 280 -1.37 -31.18 19.89
C THR A 280 -0.15 -31.21 20.79
N GLN A 281 0.24 -30.08 21.39
CA GLN A 281 1.35 -30.01 22.35
C GLN A 281 1.03 -30.82 23.62
N GLU A 282 -0.19 -30.73 24.14
CA GLU A 282 -0.70 -31.57 25.25
C GLU A 282 -0.61 -33.06 24.93
N ARG A 283 -1.10 -33.50 23.77
CA ARG A 283 -0.99 -34.91 23.34
C ARG A 283 0.45 -35.38 23.20
N LEU A 284 1.39 -34.50 22.84
CA LEU A 284 2.82 -34.82 22.78
C LEU A 284 3.43 -34.87 24.18
N ALA A 285 3.01 -34.01 25.11
CA ALA A 285 3.41 -34.07 26.51
C ALA A 285 2.90 -35.35 27.19
N GLU A 286 1.61 -35.67 27.04
CA GLU A 286 0.98 -36.89 27.57
C GLU A 286 1.65 -38.16 27.02
N LYS A 287 2.02 -38.19 25.74
CA LYS A 287 2.82 -39.29 25.16
C LYS A 287 4.19 -39.41 25.82
N ARG A 288 4.90 -38.30 26.00
CA ARG A 288 6.22 -38.28 26.68
C ARG A 288 6.11 -38.71 28.15
N GLU A 289 5.05 -38.35 28.86
CA GLU A 289 4.81 -38.82 30.22
C GLU A 289 4.49 -40.31 30.27
N LYS A 290 3.63 -40.81 29.38
CA LYS A 290 3.38 -42.26 29.24
C LYS A 290 4.63 -43.05 28.87
N GLU A 291 5.55 -42.48 28.08
CA GLU A 291 6.86 -43.07 27.80
C GLU A 291 7.78 -43.06 29.03
N LYS A 292 7.84 -41.95 29.78
CA LYS A 292 8.57 -41.87 31.05
C LYS A 292 8.04 -42.86 32.10
N GLU A 293 6.73 -42.97 32.27
CA GLU A 293 6.11 -43.94 33.18
C GLU A 293 6.44 -45.39 32.80
N ARG A 294 6.45 -45.71 31.50
CA ARG A 294 6.86 -47.03 31.01
C ARG A 294 8.35 -47.30 31.26
N ALA A 295 9.20 -46.29 31.09
CA ALA A 295 10.62 -46.39 31.39
C ALA A 295 10.85 -46.62 32.89
N LEU A 296 10.20 -45.83 33.76
CA LEU A 296 10.28 -45.96 35.22
C LEU A 296 9.75 -47.32 35.71
N LYS A 297 8.65 -47.83 35.13
CA LYS A 297 8.16 -49.19 35.41
C LYS A 297 9.15 -50.26 34.97
N GLY A 298 9.72 -50.14 33.77
CA GLY A 298 10.76 -51.07 33.29
C GLY A 298 12.04 -51.04 34.12
N GLU A 299 12.41 -49.88 34.67
CA GLU A 299 13.53 -49.73 35.61
C GLU A 299 13.21 -50.35 36.98
N ALA A 300 12.01 -50.12 37.52
CA ALA A 300 11.55 -50.75 38.76
C ALA A 300 11.50 -52.28 38.63
N ASP A 301 10.92 -52.82 37.56
CA ASP A 301 10.87 -54.26 37.26
C ASP A 301 12.29 -54.87 37.11
N TYR A 302 13.26 -54.08 36.66
CA TYR A 302 14.66 -54.50 36.55
C TYR A 302 15.35 -54.51 37.91
N LEU A 303 15.16 -53.46 38.71
CA LEU A 303 15.69 -53.36 40.07
C LEU A 303 15.13 -54.45 40.98
N GLU A 304 13.83 -54.77 40.90
CA GLU A 304 13.21 -55.87 41.66
C GLU A 304 13.81 -57.23 41.28
N LYS A 305 14.04 -57.48 39.99
CA LYS A 305 14.74 -58.69 39.52
C LYS A 305 16.18 -58.75 40.03
N LEU A 306 16.85 -57.60 40.09
CA LEU A 306 18.23 -57.50 40.57
C LEU A 306 18.30 -57.76 42.09
N GLU A 307 17.42 -57.16 42.89
CA GLU A 307 17.28 -57.45 44.33
C GLU A 307 16.96 -58.93 44.57
N ASN A 308 16.01 -59.51 43.84
CA ASN A 308 15.66 -60.92 43.98
C ASN A 308 16.84 -61.84 43.59
N SER A 309 17.66 -61.45 42.61
CA SER A 309 18.88 -62.18 42.25
C SER A 309 19.97 -62.07 43.34
N LEU A 310 20.11 -60.91 43.98
CA LEU A 310 21.03 -60.72 45.11
C LEU A 310 20.60 -61.53 46.32
N ARG A 311 19.32 -61.50 46.70
CA ARG A 311 18.76 -62.35 47.78
C ARG A 311 18.98 -63.84 47.52
N GLN A 312 18.88 -64.30 46.26
CA GLN A 312 19.20 -65.69 45.90
C GLN A 312 20.69 -66.02 45.99
N ILE A 313 21.59 -65.05 45.77
CA ILE A 313 23.03 -65.23 45.95
C ILE A 313 23.37 -65.25 47.44
N GLU A 314 22.81 -64.34 48.23
CA GLU A 314 22.96 -64.28 49.69
C GLU A 314 22.45 -65.56 50.35
N ALA A 315 21.27 -66.06 49.99
CA ALA A 315 20.74 -67.33 50.48
C ALA A 315 21.67 -68.51 50.16
N LYS A 316 22.19 -68.59 48.92
CA LYS A 316 23.17 -69.62 48.51
C LYS A 316 24.55 -69.45 49.13
N GLN A 317 24.88 -68.28 49.67
CA GLN A 317 26.08 -68.06 50.47
C GLN A 317 25.85 -68.53 51.91
N ALA A 318 24.72 -68.17 52.51
CA ALA A 318 24.32 -68.65 53.84
C ALA A 318 24.23 -70.19 53.90
N GLU A 319 23.59 -70.84 52.92
CA GLU A 319 23.56 -72.31 52.80
C GLU A 319 24.98 -72.92 52.81
N LYS A 320 25.92 -72.33 52.06
CA LYS A 320 27.32 -72.80 52.00
C LYS A 320 28.11 -72.50 53.27
N GLU A 321 27.81 -71.41 53.95
CA GLU A 321 28.42 -71.07 55.24
C GLU A 321 27.92 -72.04 56.33
N GLU A 322 26.64 -72.40 56.33
CA GLU A 322 26.07 -73.44 57.19
C GLU A 322 26.68 -74.81 56.91
N GLU A 323 26.75 -75.24 55.64
CA GLU A 323 27.44 -76.47 55.22
C GLU A 323 28.91 -76.50 55.67
N PHE A 324 29.61 -75.37 55.54
CA PHE A 324 31.01 -75.23 55.96
C PHE A 324 31.18 -75.30 57.48
N LEU A 325 30.31 -74.64 58.25
CA LEU A 325 30.28 -74.71 59.71
C LEU A 325 29.94 -76.12 60.20
N GLU A 326 29.03 -76.83 59.52
CA GLU A 326 28.73 -78.23 59.84
C GLU A 326 29.92 -79.13 59.54
N ALA A 327 30.61 -78.93 58.41
CA ALA A 327 31.84 -79.64 58.06
C ALA A 327 32.96 -79.40 59.07
N LEU A 328 33.14 -78.16 59.56
CA LEU A 328 34.07 -77.84 60.65
C LEU A 328 33.68 -78.54 61.96
N SER A 329 32.39 -78.56 62.32
CA SER A 329 31.88 -79.28 63.49
C SER A 329 32.12 -80.79 63.42
N ARG A 330 31.88 -81.40 62.25
CA ARG A 330 32.19 -82.81 61.96
C ARG A 330 33.70 -83.06 62.05
N GLN A 331 34.54 -82.17 61.51
CA GLN A 331 36.00 -82.29 61.61
C GLN A 331 36.51 -82.16 63.05
N ALA A 332 35.94 -81.25 63.85
CA ALA A 332 36.28 -81.08 65.27
C ALA A 332 35.94 -82.33 66.08
N LYS A 333 34.74 -82.91 65.88
CA LYS A 333 34.35 -84.20 66.48
C LYS A 333 35.31 -85.33 66.06
N ALA A 334 35.67 -85.41 64.78
CA ALA A 334 36.62 -86.40 64.28
C ALA A 334 38.01 -86.26 64.95
N ARG A 335 38.50 -85.02 65.13
CA ARG A 335 39.75 -84.76 65.86
C ARG A 335 39.66 -85.23 67.31
N GLN A 336 38.57 -84.90 68.02
CA GLN A 336 38.34 -85.37 69.40
C GLN A 336 38.31 -86.91 69.48
N THR A 337 37.66 -87.60 68.54
CA THR A 337 37.67 -89.08 68.53
C THR A 337 39.07 -89.66 68.29
N VAL A 338 39.88 -89.03 67.44
CA VAL A 338 41.28 -89.43 67.19
C VAL A 338 42.19 -89.11 68.37
N GLU A 339 41.95 -88.00 69.07
CA GLU A 339 42.66 -87.63 70.31
C GLU A 339 42.37 -88.65 71.42
N VAL A 340 41.10 -89.01 71.66
CA VAL A 340 40.71 -90.06 72.61
C VAL A 340 41.36 -91.40 72.26
N GLN A 341 41.28 -91.84 70.99
CA GLN A 341 41.98 -93.06 70.54
C GLN A 341 43.50 -92.97 70.74
N HIS A 342 44.11 -91.80 70.52
CA HIS A 342 45.53 -91.60 70.79
C HIS A 342 45.86 -91.65 72.27
N GLU A 343 44.99 -91.18 73.16
CA GLU A 343 45.15 -91.28 74.60
C GLU A 343 44.96 -92.70 75.12
N GLU A 344 43.97 -93.44 74.58
CA GLU A 344 43.78 -94.87 74.82
C GLU A 344 45.00 -95.67 74.37
N ILE A 345 45.47 -95.50 73.13
CA ILE A 345 46.69 -96.15 72.61
C ILE A 345 47.92 -95.75 73.45
N LYS A 346 48.04 -94.50 73.89
CA LYS A 346 49.13 -94.09 74.80
C LYS A 346 49.00 -94.75 76.18
N ALA A 347 47.79 -94.93 76.70
CA ALA A 347 47.54 -95.57 77.98
C ALA A 347 47.79 -97.09 77.92
N GLU A 348 47.37 -97.76 76.84
CA GLU A 348 47.67 -99.16 76.56
C GLU A 348 49.16 -99.37 76.31
N ALA A 349 49.82 -98.52 75.53
CA ALA A 349 51.27 -98.57 75.32
C ALA A 349 52.03 -98.35 76.63
N LYS A 350 51.57 -97.45 77.51
CA LYS A 350 52.12 -97.28 78.87
C LYS A 350 51.93 -98.55 79.71
N LYS A 351 50.73 -99.13 79.77
CA LYS A 351 50.44 -100.38 80.49
C LYS A 351 51.31 -101.52 79.99
N TYR A 352 51.35 -101.74 78.68
CA TYR A 352 52.19 -102.75 78.02
C TYR A 352 53.68 -102.52 78.34
N TRP A 353 54.15 -101.26 78.29
CA TRP A 353 55.51 -100.92 78.65
C TRP A 353 55.81 -101.26 80.11
N THR A 354 54.95 -100.87 81.06
CA THR A 354 55.15 -101.16 82.50
C THR A 354 54.99 -102.63 82.87
N GLU A 355 54.09 -103.37 82.24
CA GLU A 355 53.78 -104.76 82.60
C GLU A 355 54.67 -105.78 81.89
N LYS A 356 55.02 -105.54 80.62
CA LYS A 356 55.76 -106.52 79.79
C LYS A 356 57.17 -106.07 79.45
N VAL A 357 57.39 -104.78 79.23
CA VAL A 357 58.73 -104.30 78.80
C VAL A 357 59.62 -103.99 80.00
N VAL A 358 59.14 -103.29 81.02
CA VAL A 358 59.93 -102.95 82.21
C VAL A 358 60.48 -104.21 82.91
N PRO A 359 59.70 -105.26 83.22
CA PRO A 359 60.26 -106.46 83.88
C PRO A 359 61.24 -107.23 82.99
N VAL A 360 61.10 -107.16 81.66
CA VAL A 360 62.07 -107.73 80.72
C VAL A 360 63.33 -106.88 80.62
N LEU A 361 63.21 -105.55 80.68
CA LEU A 361 64.35 -104.63 80.73
C LEU A 361 65.07 -104.67 82.09
N GLU A 362 64.37 -104.90 83.20
CA GLU A 362 64.97 -105.11 84.52
C GLU A 362 65.71 -106.44 84.57
N LYS A 363 65.10 -107.54 84.10
CA LYS A 363 65.82 -108.82 83.93
C LYS A 363 67.01 -108.70 82.98
N LYS A 364 66.83 -108.03 81.83
CA LYS A 364 67.95 -107.75 80.92
C LYS A 364 68.99 -106.83 81.52
N ARG A 365 68.62 -105.89 82.40
CA ARG A 365 69.56 -105.02 83.11
C ARG A 365 70.34 -105.80 84.15
N GLU A 366 69.70 -106.71 84.89
CA GLU A 366 70.42 -107.63 85.77
C GLU A 366 71.35 -108.56 84.97
N GLU A 367 70.89 -109.10 83.85
CA GLU A 367 71.70 -109.91 82.93
C GLU A 367 72.81 -109.09 82.28
N GLU A 368 72.59 -107.82 81.96
CA GLU A 368 73.57 -106.86 81.44
C GLU A 368 74.51 -106.36 82.52
N GLU A 369 74.12 -106.29 83.79
CA GLU A 369 75.04 -106.00 84.90
C GLU A 369 75.92 -107.24 85.14
N LYS A 370 75.34 -108.45 85.17
CA LYS A 370 76.08 -109.74 85.18
C LYS A 370 76.96 -109.90 83.91
N PHE A 371 76.53 -109.40 82.75
CA PHE A 371 77.26 -109.46 81.49
C PHE A 371 78.27 -108.33 81.32
N GLN A 372 78.04 -107.12 81.86
CA GLN A 372 79.01 -106.05 81.98
C GLN A 372 80.07 -106.38 83.03
N GLU A 373 79.75 -107.15 84.05
CA GLU A 373 80.75 -107.74 84.93
C GLU A 373 81.62 -108.75 84.14
N ARG A 374 81.00 -109.63 83.32
CA ARG A 374 81.72 -110.50 82.37
C ARG A 374 82.46 -109.73 81.28
N LEU A 375 81.98 -108.58 80.83
CA LEU A 375 82.60 -107.72 79.82
C LEU A 375 83.70 -106.86 80.43
N ARG A 376 83.64 -106.45 81.70
CA ARG A 376 84.78 -105.87 82.43
C ARG A 376 85.88 -106.93 82.62
N ARG A 377 85.51 -108.20 82.83
CA ARG A 377 86.45 -109.35 82.80
C ARG A 377 87.01 -109.61 81.40
N LYS A 378 86.24 -109.44 80.31
CA LYS A 378 86.68 -109.66 78.92
C LYS A 378 87.36 -108.46 78.26
N ALA A 379 87.03 -107.22 78.60
CA ALA A 379 87.59 -105.98 78.02
C ALA A 379 88.99 -105.65 78.57
N LYS A 380 89.44 -106.35 79.62
CA LYS A 380 90.87 -106.51 79.93
C LYS A 380 91.64 -107.29 78.84
N LYS A 381 90.95 -107.94 77.89
CA LYS A 381 91.52 -108.69 76.77
C LYS A 381 91.02 -108.14 75.43
N SER A 382 91.91 -107.47 74.71
CA SER A 382 91.77 -106.90 73.35
C SER A 382 90.99 -105.58 73.20
N ARG A 383 91.72 -104.54 72.77
CA ARG A 383 91.25 -103.34 72.07
C ARG A 383 91.88 -103.36 70.67
N LYS A 384 91.11 -103.15 69.59
CA LYS A 384 91.55 -102.52 68.33
C LYS A 384 90.36 -101.84 67.62
N PRO A 385 90.55 -100.69 66.95
CA PRO A 385 89.50 -99.99 66.19
C PRO A 385 89.40 -100.46 64.72
N PRO A 386 88.29 -100.16 64.00
CA PRO A 386 88.12 -100.51 62.59
C PRO A 386 88.77 -99.49 61.63
N GLY A 387 89.15 -99.96 60.44
CA GLY A 387 89.81 -99.18 59.38
C GLY A 387 88.86 -98.56 58.32
N PRO A 388 89.42 -97.98 57.24
CA PRO A 388 88.70 -97.11 56.31
C PRO A 388 87.78 -97.83 55.30
N ILE A 389 86.91 -97.03 54.67
CA ILE A 389 85.74 -97.46 53.89
C ILE A 389 86.12 -98.04 52.51
N SER A 390 85.45 -99.13 52.13
CA SER A 390 85.70 -99.92 50.89
C SER A 390 85.29 -99.21 49.58
N PRO A 391 86.04 -99.42 48.46
CA PRO A 391 85.74 -98.87 47.13
C PRO A 391 84.33 -99.15 46.59
N ARG A 392 83.65 -100.23 47.04
CA ARG A 392 82.26 -100.52 46.65
C ARG A 392 81.29 -99.39 47.01
N LYS A 393 81.53 -98.70 48.13
CA LYS A 393 80.69 -97.56 48.56
C LYS A 393 80.88 -96.33 47.67
N LEU A 394 82.04 -96.20 47.03
CA LEU A 394 82.35 -95.08 46.13
C LEU A 394 81.55 -95.17 44.82
N LYS A 395 81.49 -96.37 44.20
CA LYS A 395 80.70 -96.60 42.98
C LYS A 395 79.20 -96.33 43.18
N TYR A 396 78.64 -96.79 44.30
CA TYR A 396 77.23 -96.57 44.63
C TYR A 396 76.86 -95.07 44.67
N LEU A 397 77.70 -94.24 45.29
CA LEU A 397 77.49 -92.78 45.34
C LEU A 397 77.58 -92.12 43.96
N GLN A 398 78.39 -92.67 43.05
CA GLN A 398 78.52 -92.16 41.69
C GLN A 398 77.28 -92.50 40.84
N GLU A 399 76.77 -93.73 40.92
CA GLU A 399 75.51 -94.14 40.28
C GLU A 399 74.31 -93.34 40.81
N GLU A 400 74.28 -93.05 42.12
CA GLU A 400 73.25 -92.22 42.73
C GLU A 400 73.28 -90.77 42.20
N SER A 401 74.46 -90.24 41.89
CA SER A 401 74.60 -88.90 41.30
C SER A 401 74.02 -88.79 39.88
N GLN A 402 74.17 -89.84 39.06
CA GLN A 402 73.66 -89.88 37.68
C GLN A 402 72.13 -89.93 37.67
N ARG A 403 71.52 -90.79 38.49
CA ARG A 403 70.04 -90.86 38.63
C ARG A 403 69.42 -89.52 39.05
N ARG A 404 70.13 -88.74 39.88
CA ARG A 404 69.70 -87.39 40.29
C ARG A 404 69.79 -86.34 39.17
N ILE A 405 70.56 -86.58 38.12
CA ILE A 405 70.65 -85.71 36.93
C ILE A 405 69.52 -86.07 35.94
N GLU A 406 69.32 -87.36 35.66
CA GLU A 406 68.23 -87.87 34.81
C GLU A 406 66.85 -87.44 35.33
N LEU A 407 66.64 -87.48 36.65
CA LEU A 407 65.40 -87.03 37.29
C LEU A 407 65.18 -85.50 37.16
N ARG A 408 66.23 -84.69 37.04
CA ARG A 408 66.09 -83.24 36.78
C ARG A 408 65.71 -82.98 35.33
N SER A 409 66.35 -83.66 34.38
CA SER A 409 66.06 -83.51 32.95
C SER A 409 64.58 -83.79 32.64
N SER A 410 64.00 -84.86 33.20
CA SER A 410 62.58 -85.19 32.99
C SER A 410 61.63 -84.20 33.67
N MET A 411 62.02 -83.61 34.80
CA MET A 411 61.29 -82.51 35.44
C MET A 411 61.32 -81.23 34.60
N ASP A 412 62.47 -80.85 34.05
CA ASP A 412 62.61 -79.65 33.21
C ASP A 412 61.79 -79.76 31.91
N GLU A 413 61.76 -80.95 31.29
CA GLU A 413 60.88 -81.23 30.14
C GLU A 413 59.39 -81.08 30.47
N LEU A 414 58.95 -81.58 31.64
CA LEU A 414 57.57 -81.42 32.11
C LEU A 414 57.21 -79.94 32.38
N VAL A 415 58.12 -79.17 32.96
CA VAL A 415 57.96 -77.72 33.16
C VAL A 415 57.84 -77.01 31.80
N GLN A 416 58.70 -77.32 30.83
CA GLN A 416 58.60 -76.73 29.49
C GLN A 416 57.28 -77.10 28.78
N GLN A 417 56.81 -78.35 28.90
CA GLN A 417 55.51 -78.74 28.34
C GLN A 417 54.34 -77.98 28.97
N ASN A 418 54.36 -77.76 30.28
CA ASN A 418 53.33 -76.99 30.98
C ASN A 418 53.37 -75.49 30.60
N LEU A 419 54.56 -74.89 30.47
CA LEU A 419 54.71 -73.52 29.97
C LEU A 419 54.15 -73.38 28.54
N ARG A 420 54.41 -74.34 27.65
CA ARG A 420 53.83 -74.36 26.28
C ARG A 420 52.32 -74.64 26.25
N ARG A 421 51.73 -75.24 27.30
CA ARG A 421 50.27 -75.38 27.44
C ARG A 421 49.65 -74.08 27.93
N LEU A 422 50.27 -73.41 28.91
CA LEU A 422 49.86 -72.10 29.41
C LEU A 422 49.92 -71.03 28.31
N GLY A 423 51.00 -70.97 27.53
CA GLY A 423 51.14 -70.05 26.40
C GLY A 423 49.99 -70.18 25.39
N ARG A 424 49.72 -71.39 24.90
CA ARG A 424 48.58 -71.66 23.99
C ARG A 424 47.22 -71.33 24.60
N GLY A 425 47.06 -71.51 25.90
CA GLY A 425 45.85 -71.08 26.62
C GLY A 425 45.70 -69.56 26.71
N GLN A 426 46.80 -68.82 26.79
CA GLN A 426 46.80 -67.36 26.73
C GLN A 426 46.54 -66.86 25.31
N GLU A 427 47.22 -67.41 24.31
CA GLU A 427 47.03 -67.12 22.87
C GLU A 427 45.56 -67.29 22.45
N PHE A 428 44.94 -68.43 22.78
CA PHE A 428 43.52 -68.66 22.48
C PHE A 428 42.58 -67.65 23.16
N ASN A 429 42.93 -67.18 24.36
CA ASN A 429 42.14 -66.15 25.07
C ASN A 429 42.36 -64.75 24.50
N THR A 430 43.58 -64.41 24.05
CA THR A 430 43.84 -63.13 23.36
C THR A 430 43.17 -63.09 22.00
N ASP A 431 43.22 -64.17 21.22
CA ASP A 431 42.55 -64.27 19.92
C ASP A 431 41.03 -64.12 20.08
N ARG A 432 40.44 -64.85 21.03
CA ARG A 432 39.01 -64.76 21.35
C ARG A 432 38.59 -63.36 21.84
N LEU A 433 39.49 -62.62 22.49
CA LEU A 433 39.25 -61.24 22.89
C LEU A 433 39.34 -60.29 21.68
N LEU A 434 40.32 -60.47 20.80
CA LEU A 434 40.49 -59.69 19.57
C LEU A 434 39.28 -59.87 18.63
N THR A 435 38.83 -61.10 18.37
CA THR A 435 37.63 -61.35 17.55
C THR A 435 36.39 -60.65 18.13
N ARG A 436 36.24 -60.60 19.46
CA ARG A 436 35.13 -59.87 20.12
C ARG A 436 35.26 -58.35 19.97
N ILE A 437 36.48 -57.81 19.94
CA ILE A 437 36.72 -56.39 19.68
C ILE A 437 36.38 -56.08 18.22
N GLU A 438 36.80 -56.91 17.27
CA GLU A 438 36.48 -56.79 15.85
C GLU A 438 34.96 -56.88 15.60
N GLU A 439 34.26 -57.85 16.19
CA GLU A 439 32.80 -57.97 16.13
C GLU A 439 32.09 -56.71 16.68
N ASN A 440 32.57 -56.15 17.80
CA ASN A 440 31.98 -54.95 18.39
C ASN A 440 32.26 -53.70 17.57
N ASN A 441 33.45 -53.59 16.97
CA ASN A 441 33.78 -52.50 16.04
C ASN A 441 32.88 -52.56 14.80
N ALA A 442 32.74 -53.73 14.17
CA ALA A 442 31.85 -53.92 13.03
C ALA A 442 30.38 -53.58 13.36
N ARG A 443 29.88 -53.94 14.55
CA ARG A 443 28.55 -53.53 15.03
C ARG A 443 28.45 -52.03 15.27
N SER A 444 29.49 -51.40 15.80
CA SER A 444 29.55 -49.95 16.01
C SER A 444 29.50 -49.19 14.69
N ASP A 445 30.26 -49.66 13.69
CA ASP A 445 30.29 -49.10 12.34
C ASP A 445 28.93 -49.27 11.64
N GLU A 446 28.31 -50.45 11.74
CA GLU A 446 26.95 -50.69 11.21
C GLU A 446 25.90 -49.77 11.89
N ILE A 447 26.02 -49.52 13.20
CA ILE A 447 25.17 -48.56 13.92
C ILE A 447 25.44 -47.13 13.44
N HIS A 448 26.70 -46.76 13.19
CA HIS A 448 27.08 -45.45 12.69
C HIS A 448 26.53 -45.22 11.27
N GLU A 449 26.67 -46.19 10.38
CA GLU A 449 26.13 -46.16 9.02
C GLU A 449 24.59 -46.06 9.06
N LYS A 450 23.91 -46.86 9.89
CA LYS A 450 22.45 -46.75 10.11
C LYS A 450 22.01 -45.41 10.73
N ARG A 451 22.90 -44.68 11.42
CA ARG A 451 22.63 -43.29 11.87
C ARG A 451 22.81 -42.31 10.72
N MET A 452 23.88 -42.43 9.95
CA MET A 452 24.16 -41.57 8.78
C MET A 452 23.08 -41.71 7.71
N ASN A 453 22.68 -42.93 7.37
CA ASN A 453 21.60 -43.19 6.40
C ASN A 453 20.25 -42.62 6.86
N ARG A 454 19.93 -42.69 8.17
CA ARG A 454 18.74 -42.00 8.73
C ARG A 454 18.87 -40.48 8.72
N HIS A 455 20.07 -39.92 8.84
CA HIS A 455 20.30 -38.47 8.68
C HIS A 455 20.05 -38.04 7.23
N LEU A 456 20.63 -38.76 6.27
CA LEU A 456 20.45 -38.51 4.84
C LEU A 456 18.97 -38.65 4.41
N GLN A 457 18.25 -39.63 4.93
CA GLN A 457 16.79 -39.76 4.72
C GLN A 457 16.01 -38.56 5.26
N ARG A 458 16.34 -38.07 6.48
CA ARG A 458 15.71 -36.87 7.04
C ARG A 458 16.00 -35.61 6.21
N GLU A 459 17.23 -35.46 5.74
CA GLU A 459 17.59 -34.37 4.82
C GLU A 459 16.85 -34.46 3.49
N ALA A 460 16.68 -35.66 2.92
CA ALA A 460 15.93 -35.86 1.69
C ALA A 460 14.46 -35.44 1.87
N ILE A 461 13.80 -35.93 2.92
CA ILE A 461 12.41 -35.55 3.27
C ILE A 461 12.28 -34.03 3.50
N MET A 462 13.25 -33.41 4.18
CA MET A 462 13.28 -31.95 4.37
C MET A 462 13.42 -31.19 3.04
N LYS A 463 14.28 -31.67 2.12
CA LYS A 463 14.46 -31.08 0.79
C LYS A 463 13.19 -31.24 -0.06
N GLU A 464 12.56 -32.42 -0.03
CA GLU A 464 11.28 -32.69 -0.71
C GLU A 464 10.17 -31.79 -0.17
N ALA A 465 10.01 -31.67 1.15
CA ALA A 465 9.01 -30.79 1.77
C ALA A 465 9.24 -29.29 1.44
N LEU A 466 10.50 -28.86 1.27
CA LEU A 466 10.82 -27.50 0.80
C LEU A 466 10.48 -27.30 -0.69
N ILE A 467 10.70 -28.32 -1.54
CA ILE A 467 10.33 -28.29 -2.96
C ILE A 467 8.80 -28.31 -3.11
N GLU A 468 8.09 -29.11 -2.31
CA GLU A 468 6.64 -29.17 -2.29
C GLU A 468 6.04 -27.85 -1.79
N LYS A 469 6.59 -27.26 -0.72
CA LYS A 469 6.20 -25.92 -0.25
C LYS A 469 6.45 -24.84 -1.31
N ALA A 470 7.54 -24.94 -2.08
CA ALA A 470 7.79 -24.04 -3.19
C ALA A 470 6.76 -24.22 -4.32
N ARG A 471 6.45 -25.46 -4.72
CA ARG A 471 5.39 -25.78 -5.70
C ARG A 471 4.03 -25.25 -5.27
N VAL A 472 3.59 -25.51 -4.04
CA VAL A 472 2.30 -25.02 -3.52
C VAL A 472 2.26 -23.49 -3.50
N ASN A 473 3.37 -22.81 -3.19
CA ASN A 473 3.45 -21.36 -3.22
C ASN A 473 3.39 -20.80 -4.65
N ASP A 474 4.03 -21.47 -5.62
CA ASP A 474 3.95 -21.09 -7.03
C ASP A 474 2.58 -21.43 -7.65
N GLU A 475 1.92 -22.50 -7.21
CA GLU A 475 0.51 -22.81 -7.53
C GLU A 475 -0.42 -21.72 -6.97
N LEU A 476 -0.26 -21.30 -5.71
CA LEU A 476 -1.02 -20.19 -5.11
C LEU A 476 -0.79 -18.86 -5.83
N ARG A 477 0.41 -18.63 -6.39
CA ARG A 477 0.74 -17.44 -7.21
C ARG A 477 0.17 -17.50 -8.63
N THR A 478 0.04 -18.71 -9.20
CA THR A 478 -0.42 -18.93 -10.58
C THR A 478 -1.92 -19.21 -10.68
N MET A 479 -2.56 -19.58 -9.56
CA MET A 479 -4.01 -19.50 -9.40
C MET A 479 -4.45 -18.04 -9.55
N LYS A 480 -4.88 -17.70 -10.77
CA LYS A 480 -5.64 -16.47 -11.03
C LYS A 480 -6.78 -16.41 -10.03
N VAL A 481 -6.88 -15.30 -9.30
CA VAL A 481 -8.04 -14.94 -8.50
C VAL A 481 -9.27 -15.11 -9.39
N LEU A 482 -10.10 -16.11 -9.08
CA LEU A 482 -11.38 -16.28 -9.76
C LEU A 482 -12.20 -15.00 -9.53
N PRO A 483 -12.87 -14.47 -10.56
CA PRO A 483 -13.79 -13.35 -10.36
C PRO A 483 -14.80 -13.75 -9.28
N ASN A 484 -14.95 -12.92 -8.25
CA ASN A 484 -15.99 -13.14 -7.25
C ASN A 484 -17.33 -13.35 -7.99
N PRO A 485 -18.11 -14.38 -7.64
CA PRO A 485 -19.44 -14.54 -8.21
C PRO A 485 -20.22 -13.25 -7.92
N PRO A 486 -21.00 -12.73 -8.89
CA PRO A 486 -21.83 -11.57 -8.65
C PRO A 486 -22.79 -11.89 -7.50
N ALA A 487 -22.97 -10.94 -6.58
CA ALA A 487 -23.86 -11.12 -5.44
C ALA A 487 -25.26 -11.52 -5.93
N GLU A 488 -25.76 -12.66 -5.47
CA GLU A 488 -27.12 -13.08 -5.77
C GLU A 488 -28.09 -12.04 -5.18
N SER A 489 -28.93 -11.50 -6.04
CA SER A 489 -29.88 -10.44 -5.68
C SER A 489 -30.94 -10.98 -4.72
N GLU A 490 -31.06 -10.33 -3.55
CA GLU A 490 -32.14 -10.51 -2.58
C GLU A 490 -33.50 -10.00 -3.12
N GLU A 491 -34.02 -10.61 -4.19
CA GLU A 491 -35.37 -10.39 -4.71
C GLU A 491 -36.28 -11.58 -4.39
N LYS A 492 -36.53 -11.83 -3.09
CA LYS A 492 -37.56 -12.80 -2.65
C LYS A 492 -38.15 -12.60 -1.24
N GLU A 493 -38.16 -11.38 -0.72
CA GLU A 493 -38.94 -11.02 0.49
C GLU A 493 -39.85 -9.78 0.28
N LYS A 494 -40.76 -9.87 -0.71
CA LYS A 494 -41.91 -8.96 -0.85
C LYS A 494 -43.22 -9.68 -1.21
N GLU A 495 -43.46 -10.84 -0.59
CA GLU A 495 -44.77 -11.50 -0.55
C GLU A 495 -45.09 -12.03 0.87
N SER A 496 -45.14 -11.14 1.87
CA SER A 496 -45.89 -11.39 3.13
C SER A 496 -45.94 -10.18 4.08
N LYS A 497 -46.75 -9.16 3.74
CA LYS A 497 -47.61 -8.39 4.67
C LYS A 497 -48.42 -7.34 3.92
#